data_AF-A0A836AB56-F1
#
_entry.id   AF-A0A836AB56-F1
#
_cell.length_a   1.000
_cell.length_b   1.000
_cell.length_c   1.000
_cell.angle_alpha   90.00
_cell.angle_beta   90.00
_cell.angle_gamma   90.00
#
_symmetry.space_group_name_H-M   'P 1'
#
loop_
_entity.id
_entity.type
_entity.pdbx_description
1 polymer ?
#
loop_
_entity_poly.entity_id
_entity_poly.type
_entity_poly.pdbx_seq_one_letter_code
_entity_poly.pdbx_strand_id
1 'polypeptide(L)'
;MPTQLEIAMDVMIRTFHRYSCREGDRFKLSKGELKMLLQRELTEFLSCQKDPELVDKMMQDLDANKDNEVDFNEFVVMGAALTVACNDYLVEQLKKKGKGRGCGSGSRKTKKWEEALAFAGGYPASDPLFPSLNCSGLTNFPGQLREAVDHDPFPHLAGGASPKRELEGEPLYRRALRCVDMLSLQGQFTFTADRPQLHCATFFIAEPEEFITIHYDLVSIDCLRGDILQVFDGWILKGEKFPSSQDHPLPTTERYVDFCDSGLSRRSIRSSQNVAMIFFRVHEPGNGFTITVKTEPNLFPCNIISQTPNGRFTLVMPHQHRNCSFSIIYPVAIKISDLTLGHLNGLQLKKSSAGCGGIGDFVELLGGTGLDPSKMLLLADLCYPLRGPAQMKVGCDHTVLRMVSSGKHINRVTFEYRQLEPYELENPNGNSIQEFCLSTL
;
A
#
# COMPACT_ATOMS: atom_id res chain seq x y z
N MET A 1 8.29 -12.50 -5.24
CA MET A 1 7.78 -11.67 -4.13
C MET A 1 8.79 -11.76 -2.99
N PRO A 2 9.12 -10.65 -2.32
CA PRO A 2 9.94 -10.72 -1.13
C PRO A 2 9.19 -11.50 -0.06
N THR A 3 9.90 -12.35 0.66
CA THR A 3 9.34 -13.12 1.78
C THR A 3 8.97 -12.18 2.92
N GLN A 4 8.09 -12.62 3.83
CA GLN A 4 7.71 -11.83 5.01
C GLN A 4 8.93 -11.40 5.85
N LEU A 5 9.97 -12.23 5.86
CA LEU A 5 11.23 -11.91 6.55
C LEU A 5 12.02 -10.82 5.82
N GLU A 6 12.08 -10.86 4.49
CA GLU A 6 12.71 -9.81 3.68
C GLU A 6 11.97 -8.47 3.81
N ILE A 7 10.64 -8.50 3.93
CA ILE A 7 9.83 -7.30 4.20
C ILE A 7 10.14 -6.75 5.61
N ALA A 8 10.24 -7.62 6.62
CA ALA A 8 10.57 -7.19 7.98
C ALA A 8 11.97 -6.55 8.08
N MET A 9 12.95 -7.11 7.37
CA MET A 9 14.30 -6.54 7.28
C MET A 9 14.28 -5.16 6.59
N ASP A 10 13.53 -5.02 5.51
CA ASP A 10 13.37 -3.73 4.80
C ASP A 10 12.68 -2.68 5.67
N VAL A 11 11.67 -3.06 6.47
CA VAL A 11 11.03 -2.17 7.43
C VAL A 11 12.02 -1.69 8.50
N MET A 12 12.87 -2.58 9.03
CA MET A 12 13.90 -2.17 10.01
C MET A 12 14.88 -1.15 9.42
N ILE A 13 15.35 -1.40 8.19
CA ILE A 13 16.27 -0.50 7.47
C ILE A 13 15.62 0.88 7.24
N ARG A 14 14.39 0.91 6.74
CA ARG A 14 13.67 2.16 6.46
C ARG A 14 13.35 2.94 7.73
N THR A 15 12.98 2.25 8.81
CA THR A 15 12.71 2.90 10.09
C THR A 15 13.97 3.57 10.63
N PHE A 16 15.14 2.91 10.58
CA PHE A 16 16.39 3.55 10.99
C PHE A 16 16.66 4.84 10.21
N HIS A 17 16.67 4.75 8.88
CA HIS A 17 16.96 5.89 8.00
C HIS A 17 15.89 6.99 8.04
N ARG A 18 14.67 6.70 8.51
CA ARG A 18 13.63 7.70 8.72
C ARG A 18 13.98 8.68 9.86
N TYR A 19 14.73 8.20 10.85
CA TYR A 19 15.08 8.98 12.03
C TYR A 19 16.53 9.47 12.02
N SER A 20 17.46 8.75 11.37
CA SER A 20 18.85 9.18 11.17
C SER A 20 18.95 10.07 9.93
N CYS A 21 19.05 11.40 10.10
CA CYS A 21 19.34 12.42 9.05
C CYS A 21 18.86 13.82 9.45
N ARG A 22 18.24 13.97 10.62
CA ARG A 22 17.71 15.26 11.09
C ARG A 22 18.80 16.08 11.77
N GLU A 23 19.73 15.44 12.47
CA GLU A 23 20.82 16.09 13.21
C GLU A 23 22.09 15.22 13.16
N GLY A 24 23.25 15.80 12.80
CA GLY A 24 24.54 15.08 12.86
C GLY A 24 24.85 14.17 11.66
N ASP A 25 25.47 13.02 11.91
CA ASP A 25 25.85 12.03 10.89
C ASP A 25 24.61 11.36 10.28
N ARG A 26 24.57 11.29 8.94
CA ARG A 26 23.42 10.77 8.17
C ARG A 26 23.23 9.25 8.29
N PHE A 27 24.21 8.55 8.85
CA PHE A 27 24.19 7.10 9.01
C PHE A 27 24.10 6.65 10.48
N LYS A 28 23.91 7.59 11.40
CA LYS A 28 23.82 7.31 12.83
C LYS A 28 22.66 8.10 13.44
N LEU A 29 22.15 7.62 14.56
CA LEU A 29 21.10 8.29 15.33
C LEU A 29 21.73 9.08 16.46
N SER A 30 21.49 10.38 16.50
CA SER A 30 21.81 11.19 17.67
C SER A 30 20.90 10.83 18.85
N LYS A 31 21.31 11.20 20.08
CA LYS A 31 20.48 11.02 21.28
C LYS A 31 19.05 11.58 21.14
N GLY A 32 18.90 12.70 20.43
CA GLY A 32 17.59 13.32 20.17
C GLY A 32 16.76 12.53 19.16
N GLU A 33 17.40 12.01 18.11
CA GLU A 33 16.76 11.19 17.07
C GLU A 33 16.33 9.82 17.60
N LEU A 34 17.18 9.17 18.40
CA LEU A 34 16.85 7.92 19.09
C LEU A 34 15.64 8.09 19.99
N LYS A 35 15.57 9.20 20.75
CA LYS A 35 14.41 9.52 21.59
C LYS A 35 13.12 9.61 20.76
N MET A 36 13.15 10.28 19.61
CA MET A 36 12.00 10.39 18.72
C MET A 36 11.58 9.05 18.14
N LEU A 37 12.55 8.22 17.71
CA LEU A 37 12.30 6.88 17.18
C LEU A 37 11.58 6.01 18.22
N LEU A 38 12.14 5.92 19.43
CA LEU A 38 11.57 5.12 20.52
C LEU A 38 10.15 5.61 20.86
N GLN A 39 9.93 6.93 20.92
CA GLN A 39 8.62 7.50 21.25
C GLN A 39 7.54 7.28 20.19
N ARG A 40 7.90 7.23 18.90
CA ARG A 40 6.94 7.11 17.81
C ARG A 40 6.69 5.67 17.39
N GLU A 41 7.76 4.89 17.24
CA GLU A 41 7.69 3.52 16.73
C GLU A 41 7.44 2.50 17.84
N LEU A 42 7.82 2.81 19.09
CA LEU A 42 7.68 1.92 20.26
C LEU A 42 6.76 2.50 21.34
N THR A 43 5.72 3.22 20.92
CA THR A 43 4.78 3.94 21.80
C THR A 43 4.16 3.03 22.88
N GLU A 44 3.68 1.83 22.51
CA GLU A 44 3.08 0.90 23.48
C GLU A 44 4.10 0.32 24.46
N PHE A 45 5.32 0.09 24.01
CA PHE A 45 6.40 -0.44 24.83
C PHE A 45 6.86 0.57 25.89
N LEU A 46 6.96 1.85 25.52
CA LEU A 46 7.30 2.96 26.41
C LEU A 46 6.15 3.39 27.32
N SER A 47 4.89 3.17 26.94
CA SER A 47 3.72 3.51 27.77
C SER A 47 3.72 2.80 29.15
N CYS A 48 4.46 1.70 29.26
CA CYS A 48 4.67 0.96 30.50
C CYS A 48 5.83 1.48 31.39
N GLN A 49 6.68 2.38 30.88
CA GLN A 49 7.90 2.86 31.53
C GLN A 49 7.80 4.37 31.76
N LYS A 50 7.64 4.81 33.01
CA LYS A 50 7.62 6.23 33.40
C LYS A 50 8.98 6.68 33.98
N ASP A 51 10.09 6.26 33.38
CA ASP A 51 11.42 6.71 33.78
C ASP A 51 11.95 7.77 32.79
N PRO A 52 12.13 9.04 33.22
CA PRO A 52 12.67 10.10 32.37
C PRO A 52 14.13 9.86 31.95
N GLU A 53 14.87 8.96 32.61
CA GLU A 53 16.26 8.60 32.31
C GLU A 53 16.40 7.35 31.41
N LEU A 54 15.29 6.75 30.97
CA LEU A 54 15.32 5.51 30.19
C LEU A 54 16.08 5.63 28.87
N VAL A 55 15.88 6.75 28.17
CA VAL A 55 16.53 7.01 26.89
C VAL A 55 18.04 7.16 27.07
N ASP A 56 18.47 7.73 28.19
CA ASP A 56 19.89 7.93 28.50
C ASP A 56 20.58 6.61 28.80
N LYS A 57 19.90 5.71 29.52
CA LYS A 57 20.37 4.34 29.77
C LYS A 57 20.42 3.51 28.48
N MET A 58 19.38 3.59 27.65
CA MET A 58 19.36 2.91 26.35
C MET A 58 20.44 3.42 25.41
N MET A 59 20.71 4.73 25.37
CA MET A 59 21.82 5.28 24.61
C MET A 59 23.15 4.69 25.09
N GLN A 60 23.36 4.66 26.41
CA GLN A 60 24.58 4.13 27.01
C GLN A 60 24.77 2.62 26.77
N ASP A 61 23.68 1.86 26.71
CA ASP A 61 23.70 0.42 26.48
C ASP A 61 23.89 0.04 25.00
N LEU A 62 23.46 0.90 24.07
CA LEU A 62 23.53 0.67 22.62
C LEU A 62 24.80 1.24 21.98
N ASP A 63 25.32 2.35 22.51
CA ASP A 63 26.54 3.02 22.05
C ASP A 63 27.79 2.21 22.49
N ALA A 64 28.05 1.12 21.77
CA ALA A 64 29.14 0.19 22.07
C ALA A 64 30.51 0.81 21.76
N ASN A 65 30.56 1.66 20.73
CA ASN A 65 31.77 2.34 20.29
C ASN A 65 32.06 3.65 21.09
N LYS A 66 31.10 4.09 21.92
CA LYS A 66 31.15 5.27 22.81
C LYS A 66 31.28 6.61 22.09
N ASP A 67 30.71 6.72 20.90
CA ASP A 67 30.71 7.95 20.11
C ASP A 67 29.52 8.87 20.40
N ASN A 68 28.64 8.50 21.32
CA ASN A 68 27.38 9.17 21.66
C ASN A 68 26.39 9.29 20.49
N GLU A 69 26.51 8.40 19.50
CA GLU A 69 25.57 8.18 18.41
C GLU A 69 25.25 6.68 18.34
N VAL A 70 24.21 6.28 17.59
CA VAL A 70 23.85 4.86 17.41
C VAL A 70 23.88 4.52 15.93
N ASP A 71 24.78 3.62 15.53
CA ASP A 71 24.87 3.16 14.14
C ASP A 71 23.83 2.07 13.81
N PHE A 72 23.74 1.69 12.54
CA PHE A 72 22.75 0.71 12.10
C PHE A 72 22.95 -0.68 12.74
N ASN A 73 24.18 -1.09 13.01
CA ASN A 73 24.46 -2.38 13.63
C ASN A 73 23.97 -2.37 15.09
N GLU A 74 24.26 -1.30 15.82
CA GLU A 74 23.81 -1.08 17.20
C GLU A 74 22.26 -1.01 17.27
N PHE A 75 21.63 -0.37 16.28
CA PHE A 75 20.17 -0.33 16.16
C PHE A 75 19.54 -1.71 15.90
N VAL A 76 20.14 -2.54 15.03
CA VAL A 76 19.65 -3.90 14.76
C VAL A 76 19.77 -4.79 16.00
N VAL A 77 20.83 -4.62 16.80
CA VAL A 77 21.00 -5.31 18.08
C VAL A 77 19.88 -4.94 19.05
N MET A 78 19.51 -3.65 19.14
CA MET A 78 18.34 -3.21 19.91
C MET A 78 17.06 -3.89 19.43
N GLY A 79 16.80 -3.88 18.11
CA GLY A 79 15.61 -4.47 17.50
C GLY A 79 15.52 -5.96 17.79
N ALA A 80 16.64 -6.69 17.70
CA ALA A 80 16.73 -8.10 18.05
C ALA A 80 16.44 -8.34 19.54
N ALA A 81 17.04 -7.56 20.44
CA ALA A 81 16.82 -7.67 21.88
C ALA A 81 15.35 -7.40 22.28
N LEU A 82 14.73 -6.36 21.70
CA LEU A 82 13.32 -6.04 21.87
C LEU A 82 12.42 -7.17 21.34
N THR A 83 12.74 -7.72 20.18
CA THR A 83 11.99 -8.83 19.57
C THR A 83 12.03 -10.07 20.44
N VAL A 84 13.21 -10.43 20.97
CA VAL A 84 13.37 -11.56 21.90
C VAL A 84 12.58 -11.33 23.18
N ALA A 85 12.69 -10.13 23.78
CA ALA A 85 11.97 -9.79 24.99
C ALA A 85 10.43 -9.79 24.80
N CYS A 86 9.95 -9.32 23.65
CA CYS A 86 8.54 -9.37 23.27
C CYS A 86 8.06 -10.80 23.03
N ASN A 87 8.86 -11.63 22.34
CA ASN A 87 8.55 -13.03 22.11
C ASN A 87 8.43 -13.81 23.43
N ASP A 88 9.36 -13.61 24.36
CA ASP A 88 9.29 -14.23 25.69
C ASP A 88 8.07 -13.76 26.49
N TYR A 89 7.74 -12.48 26.41
CA TYR A 89 6.53 -11.94 27.04
C TYR A 89 5.26 -12.58 26.45
N LEU A 90 5.20 -12.73 25.13
CA LEU A 90 4.09 -13.40 24.44
C LEU A 90 4.00 -14.88 24.83
N VAL A 91 5.13 -15.59 24.88
CA VAL A 91 5.21 -16.99 25.32
C VAL A 91 4.78 -17.15 26.78
N GLU A 92 5.15 -16.22 27.68
CA GLU A 92 4.68 -16.21 29.07
C GLU A 92 3.17 -15.90 29.18
N GLN A 93 2.64 -15.01 28.34
CA GLN A 93 1.20 -14.72 28.30
C GLN A 93 0.38 -15.90 27.77
N LEU A 94 0.90 -16.64 26.79
CA LEU A 94 0.29 -17.88 26.30
C LEU A 94 0.28 -18.98 27.38
N LYS A 95 1.31 -19.06 28.23
CA LYS A 95 1.32 -19.97 29.40
C LYS A 95 0.34 -19.55 30.51
N LYS A 96 0.02 -18.26 30.64
CA LYS A 96 -0.91 -17.72 31.66
C LYS A 96 -2.38 -17.78 31.26
N LYS A 97 -2.73 -18.00 29.99
CA LYS A 97 -4.13 -18.22 29.56
C LYS A 97 -4.80 -19.49 30.12
N GLY A 98 -4.13 -20.25 30.99
CA GLY A 98 -4.72 -21.34 31.79
C GLY A 98 -5.17 -20.98 33.22
N LYS A 99 -4.91 -19.77 33.76
CA LYS A 99 -5.39 -19.37 35.10
C LYS A 99 -5.50 -17.84 35.21
N GLY A 100 -6.68 -17.37 35.64
CA GLY A 100 -7.06 -15.96 35.59
C GLY A 100 -6.31 -15.00 36.53
N ARG A 101 -6.34 -13.73 36.09
CA ARG A 101 -6.14 -12.41 36.74
C ARG A 101 -4.74 -12.03 37.28
N GLY A 102 -4.36 -10.78 36.95
CA GLY A 102 -3.58 -9.90 37.82
C GLY A 102 -2.39 -9.20 37.17
N CYS A 103 -2.50 -7.89 36.94
CA CYS A 103 -1.39 -7.00 36.59
C CYS A 103 -0.44 -6.87 37.80
N GLY A 104 0.87 -7.04 37.61
CA GLY A 104 1.85 -7.02 38.71
C GLY A 104 3.31 -6.74 38.31
N SER A 105 3.77 -5.56 38.70
CA SER A 105 5.14 -5.10 38.98
C SER A 105 6.12 -4.83 37.82
N GLY A 106 6.51 -3.55 37.70
CA GLY A 106 7.46 -3.00 36.72
C GLY A 106 8.95 -3.25 37.00
N SER A 107 9.34 -3.90 38.10
CA SER A 107 10.77 -4.16 38.40
C SER A 107 11.36 -5.40 37.75
N ARG A 108 10.56 -6.24 37.08
CA ARG A 108 11.05 -7.46 36.41
C ARG A 108 11.51 -7.22 34.97
N LYS A 109 11.18 -6.06 34.38
CA LYS A 109 11.52 -5.72 32.99
C LYS A 109 12.99 -5.27 32.84
N THR A 110 13.52 -4.48 33.77
CA THR A 110 14.89 -3.94 33.72
C THR A 110 15.99 -5.01 33.82
N LYS A 111 15.85 -6.01 34.71
CA LYS A 111 16.81 -7.14 34.78
C LYS A 111 16.84 -8.02 33.53
N LYS A 112 15.72 -8.11 32.79
CA LYS A 112 15.60 -8.95 31.60
C LYS A 112 16.19 -8.26 30.35
N TRP A 113 16.26 -6.91 30.35
CA TRP A 113 16.95 -6.13 29.32
C TRP A 113 18.46 -6.36 29.33
N GLU A 114 19.07 -6.34 30.52
CA GLU A 114 20.50 -6.63 30.69
C GLU A 114 20.85 -8.07 30.27
N GLU A 115 19.99 -9.05 30.55
CA GLU A 115 20.15 -10.46 30.13
C GLU A 115 19.98 -10.65 28.61
N ALA A 116 19.03 -9.96 27.97
CA ALA A 116 18.81 -10.03 26.52
C ALA A 116 19.95 -9.34 25.73
N LEU A 117 20.47 -8.22 26.25
CA LEU A 117 21.65 -7.56 25.70
C LEU A 117 22.91 -8.43 25.88
N ALA A 118 23.07 -9.11 27.02
CA ALA A 118 24.17 -10.05 27.22
C ALA A 118 24.11 -11.28 26.28
N PHE A 119 22.91 -11.75 25.92
CA PHE A 119 22.73 -12.82 24.95
C PHE A 119 23.00 -12.36 23.50
N ALA A 120 22.63 -11.12 23.16
CA ALA A 120 22.91 -10.52 21.85
C ALA A 120 24.39 -10.10 21.67
N GLY A 121 25.04 -9.64 22.75
CA GLY A 121 26.46 -9.28 22.79
C GLY A 121 27.43 -10.44 23.04
N GLY A 122 26.92 -11.66 23.23
CA GLY A 122 27.70 -12.87 23.52
C GLY A 122 28.37 -13.54 22.31
N TYR A 123 28.15 -13.04 21.09
CA TYR A 123 28.88 -13.51 19.91
C TYR A 123 30.10 -12.61 19.68
N PRO A 124 31.34 -13.11 19.91
CA PRO A 124 32.52 -12.36 19.51
C PRO A 124 32.52 -12.19 17.99
N ALA A 125 32.66 -10.95 17.52
CA ALA A 125 32.79 -10.56 16.11
C ALA A 125 34.13 -11.01 15.47
N SER A 126 34.69 -12.12 15.93
CA SER A 126 35.99 -12.61 15.53
C SER A 126 36.04 -14.14 15.55
N ASP A 127 35.25 -14.81 14.71
CA ASP A 127 35.66 -16.07 14.10
C ASP A 127 34.89 -16.33 12.79
N PRO A 128 35.57 -16.77 11.70
CA PRO A 128 35.05 -16.72 10.34
C PRO A 128 34.28 -18.00 10.00
N LEU A 129 32.98 -18.05 10.32
CA LEU A 129 32.10 -19.14 9.89
C LEU A 129 30.85 -18.62 9.16
N PHE A 130 31.05 -17.63 8.30
CA PHE A 130 30.23 -17.45 7.11
C PHE A 130 31.18 -17.21 5.93
N PRO A 131 31.23 -18.09 4.91
CA PRO A 131 31.86 -17.74 3.66
C PRO A 131 31.22 -16.44 3.20
N SER A 132 32.04 -15.47 2.80
CA SER A 132 31.68 -14.17 2.27
C SER A 132 30.44 -14.24 1.36
N LEU A 133 29.26 -14.01 1.95
CA LEU A 133 28.05 -13.71 1.20
C LEU A 133 28.28 -12.32 0.63
N ASN A 134 28.60 -12.30 -0.66
CA ASN A 134 28.78 -11.08 -1.43
C ASN A 134 27.42 -10.37 -1.54
N CYS A 135 27.08 -9.57 -0.53
CA CYS A 135 25.91 -8.70 -0.49
C CYS A 135 26.15 -7.41 -1.28
N SER A 136 26.72 -7.52 -2.48
CA SER A 136 26.77 -6.41 -3.45
C SER A 136 25.39 -6.13 -4.09
N GLY A 137 24.35 -6.89 -3.72
CA GLY A 137 22.98 -6.76 -4.23
C GLY A 137 21.96 -6.09 -3.30
N LEU A 138 22.35 -5.66 -2.09
CA LEU A 138 21.43 -5.05 -1.10
C LEU A 138 21.57 -3.53 -0.94
N THR A 139 22.50 -2.88 -1.65
CA THR A 139 22.82 -1.45 -1.47
C THR A 139 22.09 -0.48 -2.38
N ASN A 140 21.04 -0.87 -3.08
CA ASN A 140 20.27 0.04 -3.93
C ASN A 140 18.76 0.00 -3.63
N PHE A 141 18.36 0.62 -2.51
CA PHE A 141 16.98 1.06 -2.32
C PHE A 141 16.96 2.56 -1.98
N PRO A 142 16.35 3.42 -2.83
CA PRO A 142 16.27 4.84 -2.58
C PRO A 142 15.27 5.13 -1.47
N GLY A 143 15.68 5.95 -0.50
CA GLY A 143 14.79 6.57 0.48
C GLY A 143 13.81 7.53 -0.21
N GLN A 144 12.53 7.39 0.11
CA GLN A 144 11.54 8.44 -0.08
C GLN A 144 11.39 9.17 1.26
N LEU A 145 12.11 10.30 1.41
CA LEU A 145 11.67 11.37 2.29
C LEU A 145 10.37 11.94 1.69
N ARG A 146 9.27 11.89 2.44
CA ARG A 146 8.13 12.78 2.17
C ARG A 146 7.72 13.48 3.46
N GLU A 147 7.77 14.80 3.36
CA GLU A 147 7.53 15.81 4.36
C GLU A 147 6.10 15.73 4.93
N ALA A 148 5.98 15.94 6.23
CA ALA A 148 4.70 16.20 6.89
C ALA A 148 4.38 17.69 6.76
N VAL A 149 3.21 17.99 6.19
CA VAL A 149 2.58 19.31 6.20
C VAL A 149 2.16 19.62 7.63
N ASP A 150 2.67 20.71 8.20
CA ASP A 150 2.19 21.26 9.48
C ASP A 150 1.30 22.48 9.22
N HIS A 151 0.24 22.59 10.02
CA HIS A 151 -0.80 23.60 9.95
C HIS A 151 -0.37 24.84 10.76
N ASP A 152 -0.11 25.98 10.11
CA ASP A 152 0.09 27.26 10.81
C ASP A 152 -1.23 28.05 10.95
N PRO A 153 -1.57 28.60 12.15
CA PRO A 153 -2.71 29.47 12.34
C PRO A 153 -2.30 30.96 12.30
N PHE A 154 -3.04 31.70 11.47
CA PHE A 154 -3.21 33.17 11.37
C PHE A 154 -2.48 33.96 10.26
N PRO A 155 -3.21 34.84 9.53
CA PRO A 155 -2.74 35.54 8.34
C PRO A 155 -2.23 36.95 8.65
N HIS A 156 -1.35 37.48 7.80
CA HIS A 156 -1.48 38.78 7.10
C HIS A 156 -0.12 39.34 6.60
N LEU A 157 -0.14 39.76 5.32
CA LEU A 157 0.68 40.82 4.68
C LEU A 157 2.18 40.58 4.47
N ALA A 158 2.59 40.24 3.25
CA ALA A 158 3.18 41.20 2.28
C ALA A 158 3.85 40.46 1.10
N GLY A 159 3.75 41.05 -0.08
CA GLY A 159 4.06 40.43 -1.37
C GLY A 159 5.53 40.15 -1.66
N GLY A 160 5.74 39.27 -2.63
CA GLY A 160 7.04 38.95 -3.22
C GLY A 160 6.93 37.80 -4.21
N ALA A 161 6.48 38.09 -5.42
CA ALA A 161 6.60 37.16 -6.54
C ALA A 161 8.08 36.82 -6.77
N SER A 162 8.42 35.54 -6.78
CA SER A 162 9.70 35.04 -7.29
C SER A 162 9.45 33.77 -8.12
N PRO A 163 9.91 33.73 -9.39
CA PRO A 163 9.64 32.61 -10.28
C PRO A 163 10.53 31.43 -9.89
N LYS A 164 9.92 30.27 -9.61
CA LYS A 164 10.63 29.00 -9.43
C LYS A 164 11.32 28.67 -10.75
N ARG A 165 12.65 28.79 -10.77
CA ARG A 165 13.51 28.14 -11.77
C ARG A 165 13.38 26.63 -11.60
N GLU A 166 13.14 25.94 -12.71
CA GLU A 166 13.25 24.49 -12.84
C GLU A 166 14.66 24.05 -12.39
N LEU A 167 14.71 23.19 -11.37
CA LEU A 167 15.93 22.51 -10.94
C LEU A 167 16.05 21.23 -11.78
N GLU A 168 17.18 21.07 -12.46
CA GLU A 168 17.52 19.92 -13.29
C GLU A 168 17.61 18.63 -12.45
N GLY A 169 16.80 17.63 -12.81
CA GLY A 169 17.14 16.21 -12.82
C GLY A 169 17.32 15.47 -11.49
N GLU A 170 16.22 15.23 -10.75
CA GLU A 170 16.19 14.11 -9.80
C GLU A 170 16.51 12.79 -10.54
N PRO A 171 17.41 11.93 -10.01
CA PRO A 171 17.76 10.67 -10.66
C PRO A 171 16.54 9.76 -10.73
N LEU A 172 16.06 9.53 -11.95
CA LEU A 172 14.92 8.66 -12.22
C LEU A 172 15.25 7.23 -11.77
N TYR A 173 14.48 6.68 -10.82
CA TYR A 173 14.68 5.35 -10.25
C TYR A 173 14.82 4.30 -11.36
N ARG A 174 15.84 3.43 -11.29
CA ARG A 174 16.08 2.39 -12.29
C ARG A 174 16.20 1.01 -11.66
N ARG A 175 15.54 0.02 -12.26
CA ARG A 175 15.60 -1.38 -11.78
C ARG A 175 15.34 -2.38 -12.92
N ALA A 176 15.98 -3.55 -12.84
CA ALA A 176 15.65 -4.68 -13.72
C ALA A 176 14.31 -5.34 -13.35
N LEU A 177 13.48 -5.62 -14.36
CA LEU A 177 12.21 -6.34 -14.22
C LEU A 177 12.43 -7.83 -14.06
N ARG A 178 11.63 -8.45 -13.20
CA ARG A 178 11.48 -9.91 -13.14
C ARG A 178 10.40 -10.37 -14.12
N CYS A 179 10.38 -11.66 -14.46
CA CYS A 179 9.32 -12.22 -15.32
C CYS A 179 7.92 -12.05 -14.71
N VAL A 180 7.80 -12.14 -13.38
CA VAL A 180 6.58 -11.76 -12.66
C VAL A 180 6.95 -10.71 -11.62
N ASP A 181 6.45 -9.49 -11.78
CA ASP A 181 6.78 -8.36 -10.91
C ASP A 181 5.54 -7.50 -10.61
N MET A 182 5.53 -6.86 -9.44
CA MET A 182 4.47 -5.94 -9.03
C MET A 182 5.13 -4.66 -8.53
N LEU A 183 4.77 -3.54 -9.14
CA LEU A 183 5.47 -2.26 -9.00
C LEU A 183 4.48 -1.14 -8.68
N SER A 184 4.78 -0.38 -7.63
CA SER A 184 4.01 0.81 -7.23
C SER A 184 4.78 2.12 -7.34
N LEU A 185 5.94 2.08 -8.01
CA LEU A 185 6.86 3.20 -8.13
C LEU A 185 7.02 3.61 -9.60
N GLN A 186 7.11 4.91 -9.83
CA GLN A 186 7.57 5.46 -11.11
C GLN A 186 9.08 5.27 -11.27
N GLY A 187 9.54 5.13 -12.51
CA GLY A 187 10.94 4.84 -12.81
C GLY A 187 11.15 4.21 -14.17
N GLN A 188 12.40 3.88 -14.48
CA GLN A 188 12.81 3.18 -15.68
C GLN A 188 13.10 1.72 -15.34
N PHE A 189 12.50 0.83 -16.12
CA PHE A 189 12.50 -0.58 -15.87
C PHE A 189 12.98 -1.33 -17.11
N THR A 190 13.96 -2.21 -16.93
CA THR A 190 14.57 -2.97 -18.02
C THR A 190 14.37 -4.46 -17.83
N PHE A 191 13.85 -5.14 -18.85
CA PHE A 191 13.79 -6.59 -18.90
C PHE A 191 14.76 -7.09 -19.97
N THR A 192 15.57 -8.10 -19.63
CA THR A 192 16.41 -8.84 -20.57
C THR A 192 16.21 -10.32 -20.30
N ALA A 193 15.96 -11.10 -21.35
CA ALA A 193 15.76 -12.53 -21.22
C ALA A 193 17.12 -13.26 -21.09
N ASP A 194 17.34 -13.99 -19.99
CA ASP A 194 18.49 -14.89 -19.87
C ASP A 194 18.25 -16.25 -20.56
N ARG A 195 16.96 -16.60 -20.71
CA ARG A 195 16.46 -17.84 -21.31
C ARG A 195 15.09 -17.55 -21.96
N PRO A 196 14.53 -18.45 -22.79
CA PRO A 196 13.18 -18.28 -23.32
C PRO A 196 12.16 -18.14 -22.18
N GLN A 197 11.38 -17.07 -22.19
CA GLN A 197 10.37 -16.76 -21.17
C GLN A 197 9.03 -16.50 -21.85
N LEU A 198 8.07 -17.41 -21.65
CA LEU A 198 6.85 -17.48 -22.47
C LEU A 198 5.60 -16.84 -21.84
N HIS A 199 5.60 -16.64 -20.52
CA HIS A 199 4.42 -16.21 -19.76
C HIS A 199 4.80 -15.22 -18.66
N CYS A 200 5.37 -14.09 -19.05
CA CYS A 200 5.73 -13.05 -18.10
C CYS A 200 4.67 -11.96 -18.03
N ALA A 201 4.55 -11.37 -16.84
CA ALA A 201 3.63 -10.29 -16.57
C ALA A 201 4.16 -9.34 -15.49
N THR A 202 4.05 -8.04 -15.76
CA THR A 202 4.35 -7.00 -14.78
C THR A 202 3.08 -6.22 -14.45
N PHE A 203 2.79 -6.10 -13.17
CA PHE A 203 1.65 -5.37 -12.63
C PHE A 203 2.10 -4.01 -12.13
N PHE A 204 1.45 -2.95 -12.59
CA PHE A 204 1.68 -1.58 -12.12
C PHE A 204 0.44 -1.07 -11.39
N ILE A 205 0.66 -0.45 -10.24
CA ILE A 205 -0.37 0.22 -9.44
C ILE A 205 0.13 1.56 -8.94
N ALA A 206 -0.57 2.64 -9.25
CA ALA A 206 -0.28 3.98 -8.78
C ALA A 206 -1.24 4.36 -7.65
N GLU A 207 -1.04 5.53 -7.07
CA GLU A 207 -1.96 6.04 -6.05
C GLU A 207 -3.38 6.23 -6.64
N PRO A 208 -4.44 6.15 -5.81
CA PRO A 208 -5.84 6.28 -6.25
C PRO A 208 -6.15 7.50 -7.13
N GLU A 209 -5.42 8.59 -6.95
CA GLU A 209 -5.59 9.86 -7.64
C GLU A 209 -4.57 10.05 -8.77
N GLU A 210 -4.00 8.97 -9.30
CA GLU A 210 -3.01 9.01 -10.37
C GLU A 210 -3.38 8.08 -11.54
N PHE A 211 -3.01 8.49 -12.76
CA PHE A 211 -2.94 7.64 -13.93
C PHE A 211 -1.53 7.10 -14.12
N ILE A 212 -1.41 5.95 -14.77
CA ILE A 212 -0.12 5.38 -15.17
C ILE A 212 0.10 5.64 -16.65
N THR A 213 1.26 6.21 -16.99
CA THR A 213 1.74 6.32 -18.37
C THR A 213 3.02 5.49 -18.54
N ILE A 214 3.00 4.56 -19.49
CA ILE A 214 4.13 3.70 -19.85
C ILE A 214 4.72 4.22 -21.15
N HIS A 215 6.00 4.57 -21.14
CA HIS A 215 6.78 4.97 -22.30
C HIS A 215 7.71 3.84 -22.72
N TYR A 216 7.79 3.57 -24.03
CA TYR A 216 8.78 2.67 -24.59
C TYR A 216 10.07 3.45 -24.88
N ASP A 217 11.14 3.13 -24.16
CA ASP A 217 12.44 3.77 -24.36
C ASP A 217 13.25 3.02 -25.42
N LEU A 218 13.38 1.71 -25.23
CA LEU A 218 14.09 0.80 -26.14
C LEU A 218 13.36 -0.54 -26.16
N VAL A 219 13.06 -1.09 -27.34
CA VAL A 219 12.43 -2.40 -27.47
C VAL A 219 13.20 -3.20 -28.50
N SER A 220 13.76 -4.35 -28.08
CA SER A 220 14.53 -5.28 -28.91
C SER A 220 13.95 -6.68 -28.74
N ILE A 221 12.77 -6.90 -29.35
CA ILE A 221 12.05 -8.19 -29.35
C ILE A 221 11.75 -8.61 -30.79
N ASP A 222 11.59 -9.91 -31.04
CA ASP A 222 11.31 -10.43 -32.37
C ASP A 222 9.82 -10.76 -32.57
N CYS A 223 9.08 -9.77 -33.07
CA CYS A 223 7.66 -9.91 -33.38
C CYS A 223 7.36 -11.00 -34.43
N LEU A 224 8.29 -11.27 -35.37
CA LEU A 224 8.08 -12.26 -36.44
C LEU A 224 8.19 -13.70 -35.92
N ARG A 225 9.05 -13.91 -34.91
CA ARG A 225 9.16 -15.19 -34.19
C ARG A 225 8.14 -15.34 -33.06
N GLY A 226 7.21 -14.40 -32.95
CA GLY A 226 6.12 -14.44 -31.99
C GLY A 226 6.49 -13.93 -30.60
N ASP A 227 7.54 -13.13 -30.42
CA ASP A 227 7.66 -12.34 -29.20
C ASP A 227 6.48 -11.36 -29.10
N ILE A 228 6.02 -11.11 -27.88
CA ILE A 228 4.88 -10.24 -27.61
C ILE A 228 5.29 -9.26 -26.52
N LEU A 229 4.90 -7.99 -26.69
CA LEU A 229 4.95 -6.98 -25.64
C LEU A 229 3.63 -6.21 -25.70
N GLN A 230 2.70 -6.58 -24.83
CA GLN A 230 1.34 -6.10 -24.85
C GLN A 230 0.98 -5.45 -23.52
N VAL A 231 0.43 -4.24 -23.58
CA VAL A 231 -0.10 -3.54 -22.42
C VAL A 231 -1.60 -3.73 -22.37
N PHE A 232 -2.12 -4.03 -21.18
CA PHE A 232 -3.53 -4.07 -20.88
C PHE A 232 -3.89 -2.86 -19.99
N ASP A 233 -4.82 -2.05 -20.48
CA ASP A 233 -5.44 -0.94 -19.74
C ASP A 233 -6.36 -1.52 -18.66
N GLY A 234 -5.80 -1.76 -17.46
CA GLY A 234 -6.46 -2.40 -16.32
C GLY A 234 -5.61 -3.50 -15.69
N TRP A 235 -6.27 -4.42 -14.96
CA TRP A 235 -5.63 -5.54 -14.28
C TRP A 235 -6.37 -6.84 -14.56
N ILE A 236 -5.64 -7.92 -14.83
CA ILE A 236 -6.19 -9.27 -14.95
C ILE A 236 -5.65 -10.17 -13.83
N LEU A 237 -6.53 -10.80 -13.07
CA LEU A 237 -6.17 -11.74 -12.01
C LEU A 237 -7.13 -12.92 -12.00
N LYS A 238 -6.61 -14.16 -11.97
CA LYS A 238 -7.40 -15.40 -11.99
C LYS A 238 -8.46 -15.46 -13.13
N GLY A 239 -8.18 -14.84 -14.27
CA GLY A 239 -9.08 -14.78 -15.43
C GLY A 239 -10.17 -13.69 -15.35
N GLU A 240 -10.26 -12.98 -14.23
CA GLU A 240 -11.13 -11.81 -14.07
C GLU A 240 -10.41 -10.52 -14.48
N LYS A 241 -11.18 -9.55 -14.96
CA LYS A 241 -10.66 -8.27 -15.46
C LYS A 241 -11.20 -7.14 -14.61
N PHE A 242 -10.32 -6.26 -14.19
CA PHE A 242 -10.64 -4.99 -13.60
C PHE A 242 -10.23 -3.85 -14.55
N PRO A 243 -11.09 -2.85 -14.79
CA PRO A 243 -12.51 -2.81 -14.42
C PRO A 243 -13.30 -3.84 -15.22
N SER A 244 -14.53 -4.14 -14.79
CA SER A 244 -15.42 -5.03 -15.55
C SER A 244 -15.69 -4.45 -16.95
N SER A 245 -16.12 -5.29 -17.89
CA SER A 245 -16.55 -4.81 -19.21
C SER A 245 -17.81 -3.92 -19.14
N GLN A 246 -18.52 -3.89 -18.02
CA GLN A 246 -19.69 -3.01 -17.81
C GLN A 246 -19.29 -1.62 -17.28
N ASP A 247 -18.13 -1.51 -16.62
CA ASP A 247 -17.68 -0.27 -15.97
C ASP A 247 -16.56 0.44 -16.75
N HIS A 248 -15.89 -0.27 -17.65
CA HIS A 248 -14.87 0.30 -18.53
C HIS A 248 -15.50 0.91 -19.80
N PRO A 249 -15.08 2.12 -20.24
CA PRO A 249 -15.65 2.76 -21.43
C PRO A 249 -15.30 2.05 -22.74
N LEU A 250 -14.12 1.42 -22.82
CA LEU A 250 -13.68 0.66 -23.98
C LEU A 250 -14.00 -0.84 -23.84
N PRO A 251 -14.35 -1.52 -24.94
CA PRO A 251 -14.51 -2.97 -24.95
C PRO A 251 -13.17 -3.67 -24.69
N THR A 252 -13.24 -4.90 -24.17
CA THR A 252 -12.06 -5.68 -23.76
C THR A 252 -10.99 -5.81 -24.84
N THR A 253 -11.36 -5.93 -26.11
CA THR A 253 -10.43 -6.07 -27.24
C THR A 253 -9.60 -4.81 -27.49
N GLU A 254 -10.16 -3.63 -27.23
CA GLU A 254 -9.49 -2.33 -27.43
C GLU A 254 -8.62 -1.91 -26.23
N ARG A 255 -8.73 -2.64 -25.12
CA ARG A 255 -7.91 -2.43 -23.92
C ARG A 255 -6.53 -3.06 -24.01
N TYR A 256 -6.30 -3.91 -25.02
CA TYR A 256 -4.99 -4.48 -25.31
C TYR A 256 -4.29 -3.65 -26.37
N VAL A 257 -3.07 -3.24 -26.08
CA VAL A 257 -2.20 -2.54 -27.02
C VAL A 257 -0.95 -3.38 -27.20
N ASP A 258 -0.82 -4.03 -28.35
CA ASP A 258 0.37 -4.79 -28.72
C ASP A 258 1.38 -3.87 -29.39
N PHE A 259 2.61 -3.86 -28.89
CA PHE A 259 3.72 -3.13 -29.49
C PHE A 259 3.99 -3.60 -30.94
N CYS A 260 3.88 -4.90 -31.21
CA CYS A 260 4.15 -5.47 -32.52
C CYS A 260 3.14 -5.05 -33.59
N ASP A 261 1.87 -4.87 -33.22
CA ASP A 261 0.82 -4.38 -34.13
C ASP A 261 0.85 -2.84 -34.27
N SER A 262 1.23 -2.14 -33.21
CA SER A 262 1.24 -0.66 -33.17
C SER A 262 2.47 -0.04 -33.84
N GLY A 263 3.54 -0.82 -34.01
CA GLY A 263 4.85 -0.36 -34.45
C GLY A 263 5.41 0.79 -33.58
N LEU A 264 6.34 1.58 -34.15
CA LEU A 264 6.90 2.77 -33.49
C LEU A 264 5.94 3.96 -33.38
N SER A 265 4.69 3.83 -33.86
CA SER A 265 3.73 4.95 -33.93
C SER A 265 3.24 5.37 -32.54
N ARG A 266 3.12 4.42 -31.61
CA ARG A 266 2.64 4.66 -30.25
C ARG A 266 3.76 4.46 -29.23
N ARG A 267 4.54 5.53 -29.01
CA ARG A 267 5.68 5.54 -28.07
C ARG A 267 5.28 5.51 -26.59
N SER A 268 4.01 5.77 -26.28
CA SER A 268 3.49 5.73 -24.93
C SER A 268 2.04 5.28 -24.88
N ILE A 269 1.70 4.64 -23.76
CA ILE A 269 0.37 4.13 -23.46
C ILE A 269 -0.01 4.67 -22.09
N ARG A 270 -1.17 5.32 -22.02
CA ARG A 270 -1.74 5.81 -20.77
C ARG A 270 -2.90 4.92 -20.37
N SER A 271 -2.85 4.39 -19.15
CA SER A 271 -3.96 3.67 -18.54
C SER A 271 -5.10 4.64 -18.19
N SER A 272 -6.32 4.16 -18.36
CA SER A 272 -7.55 4.84 -17.96
C SER A 272 -7.85 4.64 -16.47
N GLN A 273 -7.05 3.85 -15.76
CA GLN A 273 -7.14 3.56 -14.33
C GLN A 273 -5.81 3.87 -13.62
N ASN A 274 -5.78 3.73 -12.30
CA ASN A 274 -4.53 3.76 -11.53
C ASN A 274 -3.76 2.43 -11.59
N VAL A 275 -4.13 1.52 -12.49
CA VAL A 275 -3.48 0.21 -12.65
C VAL A 275 -3.24 -0.09 -14.12
N ALA A 276 -2.15 -0.77 -14.42
CA ALA A 276 -1.81 -1.21 -15.77
C ALA A 276 -1.07 -2.54 -15.70
N MET A 277 -1.22 -3.37 -16.72
CA MET A 277 -0.57 -4.67 -16.75
C MET A 277 0.17 -4.84 -18.08
N ILE A 278 1.43 -5.28 -18.03
CA ILE A 278 2.20 -5.62 -19.22
C ILE A 278 2.37 -7.12 -19.28
N PHE A 279 1.95 -7.72 -20.39
CA PHE A 279 2.22 -9.11 -20.73
C PHE A 279 3.31 -9.17 -21.76
N PHE A 280 4.28 -10.05 -21.55
CA PHE A 280 5.34 -10.22 -22.52
C PHE A 280 5.86 -11.64 -22.61
N ARG A 281 6.36 -11.95 -23.80
CA ARG A 281 7.00 -13.20 -24.16
C ARG A 281 8.24 -12.87 -24.98
N VAL A 282 9.38 -13.40 -24.56
CA VAL A 282 10.66 -13.22 -25.24
C VAL A 282 11.32 -14.59 -25.40
N HIS A 283 11.49 -15.05 -26.64
CA HIS A 283 12.05 -16.37 -26.93
C HIS A 283 13.58 -16.37 -26.91
N GLU A 284 14.22 -15.32 -27.43
CA GLU A 284 15.68 -15.28 -27.55
C GLU A 284 16.36 -14.72 -26.30
N PRO A 285 17.40 -15.39 -25.78
CA PRO A 285 18.27 -14.81 -24.78
C PRO A 285 18.95 -13.53 -25.30
N GLY A 286 19.08 -12.53 -24.45
CA GLY A 286 19.65 -11.21 -24.78
C GLY A 286 18.64 -10.20 -25.32
N ASN A 287 17.51 -10.65 -25.87
CA ASN A 287 16.40 -9.77 -26.26
C ASN A 287 15.66 -9.24 -25.02
N GLY A 288 15.00 -8.09 -25.18
CA GLY A 288 14.44 -7.38 -24.05
C GLY A 288 13.84 -6.03 -24.39
N PHE A 289 13.47 -5.29 -23.35
CA PHE A 289 12.91 -3.96 -23.48
C PHE A 289 13.21 -3.10 -22.25
N THR A 290 13.24 -1.79 -22.46
CA THR A 290 13.33 -0.77 -21.43
C THR A 290 12.12 0.15 -21.57
N ILE A 291 11.42 0.33 -20.46
CA ILE A 291 10.25 1.19 -20.36
C ILE A 291 10.43 2.21 -19.24
N THR A 292 9.86 3.39 -19.42
CA THR A 292 9.75 4.39 -18.36
C THR A 292 8.29 4.51 -17.94
N VAL A 293 8.02 4.30 -16.66
CA VAL A 293 6.70 4.44 -16.06
C VAL A 293 6.63 5.75 -15.29
N LYS A 294 5.61 6.55 -15.59
CA LYS A 294 5.31 7.83 -14.94
C LYS A 294 3.90 7.81 -14.39
N THR A 295 3.68 8.58 -13.32
CA THR A 295 2.34 8.84 -12.79
C THR A 295 1.92 10.28 -13.07
N GLU A 296 0.64 10.48 -13.37
CA GLU A 296 0.05 11.79 -13.64
C GLU A 296 -1.19 11.99 -12.76
N PRO A 297 -1.42 13.18 -12.17
CA PRO A 297 -2.56 13.40 -11.29
C PRO A 297 -3.89 13.29 -12.03
N ASN A 298 -4.86 12.65 -11.38
CA ASN A 298 -6.22 12.42 -11.86
C ASN A 298 -7.22 13.07 -10.91
N LEU A 299 -7.88 14.14 -11.37
CA LEU A 299 -8.82 14.90 -10.56
C LEU A 299 -10.17 14.21 -10.35
N PHE A 300 -10.54 13.27 -11.24
CA PHE A 300 -11.82 12.56 -11.19
C PHE A 300 -11.61 11.06 -11.42
N PRO A 301 -10.88 10.39 -10.51
CA PRO A 301 -10.51 9.01 -10.67
C PRO A 301 -11.73 8.10 -10.59
N CYS A 302 -11.71 7.06 -11.41
CA CYS A 302 -12.80 6.14 -11.62
C CYS A 302 -12.23 4.76 -11.93
N ASN A 303 -12.84 3.73 -11.36
CA ASN A 303 -12.34 2.36 -11.42
C ASN A 303 -10.92 2.25 -10.87
N ILE A 304 -10.84 2.45 -9.55
CA ILE A 304 -9.60 2.57 -8.80
C ILE A 304 -9.35 1.30 -8.00
N ILE A 305 -8.09 0.93 -7.80
CA ILE A 305 -7.68 -0.05 -6.79
C ILE A 305 -6.84 0.65 -5.72
N SER A 306 -7.24 0.55 -4.46
CA SER A 306 -6.38 0.94 -3.35
C SER A 306 -5.45 -0.19 -2.94
N GLN A 307 -4.16 0.14 -2.85
CA GLN A 307 -3.11 -0.71 -2.28
C GLN A 307 -2.86 -0.46 -0.80
N THR A 308 -3.50 0.54 -0.19
CA THR A 308 -3.28 0.86 1.22
C THR A 308 -4.28 0.11 2.11
N PRO A 309 -3.86 -0.37 3.30
CA PRO A 309 -4.76 -1.07 4.21
C PRO A 309 -5.79 -0.12 4.86
N ASN A 310 -5.52 1.18 4.87
CA ASN A 310 -6.42 2.19 5.40
C ASN A 310 -6.36 3.45 4.54
N GLY A 311 -7.45 4.22 4.57
CA GLY A 311 -7.53 5.46 3.83
C GLY A 311 -8.88 6.13 3.96
N ARG A 312 -8.94 7.37 3.46
CA ARG A 312 -10.18 8.11 3.26
C ARG A 312 -10.23 8.53 1.82
N PHE A 313 -11.37 8.32 1.18
CA PHE A 313 -11.53 8.66 -0.22
C PHE A 313 -12.88 9.32 -0.48
N THR A 314 -12.89 10.24 -1.44
CA THR A 314 -14.11 10.90 -1.90
C THR A 314 -14.28 10.62 -3.39
N LEU A 315 -15.16 9.70 -3.73
CA LEU A 315 -15.49 9.41 -5.12
C LEU A 315 -16.52 10.44 -5.61
N VAL A 316 -16.14 11.20 -6.64
CA VAL A 316 -16.98 12.24 -7.26
C VAL A 316 -17.21 11.90 -8.73
N MET A 317 -18.47 11.87 -9.15
CA MET A 317 -18.86 11.71 -10.56
C MET A 317 -19.66 12.93 -11.04
N PRO A 318 -19.01 13.86 -11.76
CA PRO A 318 -19.70 15.05 -12.27
C PRO A 318 -20.40 14.78 -13.60
N HIS A 319 -21.75 14.78 -13.61
CA HIS A 319 -22.58 14.75 -14.83
C HIS A 319 -22.23 13.67 -15.87
N GLN A 320 -21.77 12.50 -15.41
CA GLN A 320 -21.35 11.41 -16.29
C GLN A 320 -22.26 10.19 -16.12
N HIS A 321 -22.81 9.72 -17.24
CA HIS A 321 -23.56 8.47 -17.30
C HIS A 321 -22.55 7.31 -17.39
N ARG A 322 -21.90 7.00 -16.28
CA ARG A 322 -20.93 5.90 -16.17
C ARG A 322 -20.98 5.28 -14.79
N ASN A 323 -20.49 4.06 -14.70
CA ASN A 323 -20.28 3.38 -13.43
C ASN A 323 -18.81 3.53 -13.03
N CYS A 324 -18.57 3.80 -11.76
CA CYS A 324 -17.22 3.90 -11.22
C CYS A 324 -17.08 3.01 -9.99
N SER A 325 -16.04 2.20 -9.99
CA SER A 325 -15.69 1.33 -8.87
C SER A 325 -14.49 1.88 -8.09
N PHE A 326 -14.49 1.67 -6.78
CA PHE A 326 -13.33 1.80 -5.91
C PHE A 326 -13.13 0.48 -5.20
N SER A 327 -12.05 -0.22 -5.53
CA SER A 327 -11.75 -1.56 -5.07
C SER A 327 -10.68 -1.52 -3.98
N ILE A 328 -10.91 -2.26 -2.91
CA ILE A 328 -9.98 -2.43 -1.79
C ILE A 328 -9.61 -3.91 -1.73
N ILE A 329 -8.31 -4.21 -1.79
CA ILE A 329 -7.77 -5.59 -1.83
C ILE A 329 -7.46 -6.15 -0.45
N TYR A 330 -8.25 -5.74 0.54
CA TYR A 330 -8.14 -6.17 1.93
C TYR A 330 -9.53 -6.35 2.53
N PRO A 331 -9.69 -7.27 3.50
CA PRO A 331 -10.85 -7.27 4.38
C PRO A 331 -10.88 -5.96 5.18
N VAL A 332 -11.98 -5.21 5.11
CA VAL A 332 -12.04 -3.84 5.65
C VAL A 332 -13.31 -3.55 6.43
N ALA A 333 -13.17 -2.69 7.44
CA ALA A 333 -14.27 -1.93 7.98
C ALA A 333 -14.40 -0.62 7.20
N ILE A 334 -15.52 -0.43 6.52
CA ILE A 334 -15.86 0.78 5.77
C ILE A 334 -16.82 1.62 6.60
N LYS A 335 -16.57 2.93 6.62
CA LYS A 335 -17.41 3.95 7.24
C LYS A 335 -17.76 5.01 6.21
N ILE A 336 -19.02 5.08 5.82
CA ILE A 336 -19.50 6.10 4.89
C ILE A 336 -19.88 7.34 5.69
N SER A 337 -19.20 8.45 5.42
CA SER A 337 -19.34 9.71 6.18
C SER A 337 -20.26 10.70 5.47
N ASP A 338 -20.26 10.73 4.14
CA ASP A 338 -21.10 11.63 3.34
C ASP A 338 -21.58 10.91 2.08
N LEU A 339 -22.85 11.12 1.70
CA LEU A 339 -23.45 10.57 0.49
C LEU A 339 -24.42 11.58 -0.10
N THR A 340 -24.08 12.10 -1.27
CA THR A 340 -24.90 13.00 -2.07
C THR A 340 -25.19 12.32 -3.40
N LEU A 341 -26.47 12.00 -3.65
CA LEU A 341 -26.93 11.36 -4.88
C LEU A 341 -28.04 12.18 -5.53
N GLY A 342 -28.11 12.11 -6.86
CA GLY A 342 -29.18 12.69 -7.65
C GLY A 342 -30.55 12.12 -7.31
N HIS A 343 -31.37 12.88 -6.58
CA HIS A 343 -32.68 12.41 -6.10
C HIS A 343 -33.71 12.37 -7.24
N LEU A 344 -34.44 11.27 -7.35
CA LEU A 344 -35.75 11.25 -8.01
C LEU A 344 -36.78 11.76 -7.00
N ASN A 345 -37.40 12.92 -7.28
CA ASN A 345 -38.54 13.44 -6.54
C ASN A 345 -39.71 12.43 -6.58
N GLY A 346 -39.76 11.56 -5.60
CA GLY A 346 -40.89 10.70 -5.31
C GLY A 346 -41.04 10.60 -3.80
N LEU A 347 -42.11 11.19 -3.27
CA LEU A 347 -42.57 11.03 -1.89
C LEU A 347 -42.83 9.54 -1.58
N GLN A 348 -41.80 8.77 -1.27
CA GLN A 348 -41.93 7.48 -0.63
C GLN A 348 -40.79 7.31 0.37
N LEU A 349 -41.06 7.81 1.58
CA LEU A 349 -40.43 7.34 2.81
C LEU A 349 -40.96 5.93 3.12
N LYS A 350 -40.73 4.97 2.22
CA LYS A 350 -40.93 3.56 2.49
C LYS A 350 -39.60 2.88 2.20
N LYS A 351 -38.99 2.38 3.27
CA LYS A 351 -37.90 1.41 3.25
C LYS A 351 -38.40 0.21 2.44
N SER A 352 -38.21 0.22 1.12
CA SER A 352 -38.53 -0.91 0.29
C SER A 352 -37.48 -1.97 0.54
N SER A 353 -37.93 -3.19 0.87
CA SER A 353 -37.13 -4.41 0.79
C SER A 353 -36.80 -4.80 -0.66
N ALA A 354 -37.01 -3.89 -1.61
CA ALA A 354 -36.66 -3.99 -3.02
C ALA A 354 -35.53 -2.98 -3.25
N GLY A 355 -34.40 -3.47 -3.77
CA GLY A 355 -33.16 -2.70 -3.90
C GLY A 355 -33.27 -1.44 -4.76
N CYS A 356 -32.22 -0.63 -4.75
CA CYS A 356 -32.09 0.65 -5.43
C CYS A 356 -32.09 0.56 -6.97
N GLY A 357 -32.19 -0.65 -7.54
CA GLY A 357 -32.27 -0.91 -8.97
C GLY A 357 -33.46 -0.18 -9.60
N GLY A 358 -33.16 0.86 -10.40
CA GLY A 358 -34.16 1.67 -11.11
C GLY A 358 -34.50 3.02 -10.47
N ILE A 359 -33.89 3.38 -9.34
CA ILE A 359 -34.15 4.63 -8.59
C ILE A 359 -33.22 5.80 -9.04
N GLY A 360 -32.51 5.64 -10.16
CA GLY A 360 -31.61 6.66 -10.68
C GLY A 360 -30.17 6.42 -10.24
N ASP A 361 -29.59 7.36 -9.48
CA ASP A 361 -28.20 7.31 -9.05
C ASP A 361 -28.08 6.61 -7.68
N PHE A 362 -27.20 5.62 -7.56
CA PHE A 362 -27.03 4.85 -6.32
C PHE A 362 -25.60 4.32 -6.14
N VAL A 363 -25.29 3.90 -4.92
CA VAL A 363 -24.01 3.28 -4.55
C VAL A 363 -24.25 1.86 -4.08
N GLU A 364 -23.48 0.92 -4.61
CA GLU A 364 -23.43 -0.47 -4.23
C GLU A 364 -22.16 -0.73 -3.42
N LEU A 365 -22.29 -1.51 -2.35
CA LEU A 365 -21.19 -2.17 -1.69
C LEU A 365 -21.17 -3.62 -2.10
N LEU A 366 -20.07 -4.05 -2.67
CA LEU A 366 -19.86 -5.40 -3.18
C LEU A 366 -18.72 -6.07 -2.43
N GLY A 367 -18.79 -7.39 -2.27
CA GLY A 367 -17.75 -8.21 -1.66
C GLY A 367 -17.51 -9.50 -2.42
N GLY A 368 -16.26 -9.94 -2.49
CA GLY A 368 -15.91 -11.21 -3.12
C GLY A 368 -14.43 -11.57 -3.02
N THR A 369 -14.05 -12.64 -3.70
CA THR A 369 -12.66 -13.13 -3.79
C THR A 369 -11.99 -12.80 -5.13
N GLY A 370 -12.74 -12.15 -6.02
CA GLY A 370 -12.33 -11.80 -7.38
C GLY A 370 -12.01 -10.32 -7.54
N LEU A 371 -11.71 -9.91 -8.78
CA LEU A 371 -11.50 -8.51 -9.14
C LEU A 371 -12.64 -7.91 -9.96
N ASP A 372 -13.55 -8.73 -10.50
CA ASP A 372 -14.64 -8.26 -11.37
C ASP A 372 -15.89 -7.91 -10.54
N PRO A 373 -16.25 -6.62 -10.40
CA PRO A 373 -17.40 -6.20 -9.61
C PRO A 373 -18.72 -6.81 -10.09
N SER A 374 -18.84 -7.18 -11.37
CA SER A 374 -20.07 -7.77 -11.92
C SER A 374 -20.34 -9.20 -11.44
N LYS A 375 -19.33 -9.86 -10.85
CA LYS A 375 -19.41 -11.22 -10.29
C LYS A 375 -19.43 -11.23 -8.76
N MET A 376 -19.28 -10.07 -8.12
CA MET A 376 -19.23 -9.96 -6.67
C MET A 376 -20.62 -10.01 -6.06
N LEU A 377 -20.67 -10.37 -4.77
CA LEU A 377 -21.90 -10.37 -3.99
C LEU A 377 -22.28 -8.94 -3.62
N LEU A 378 -23.53 -8.56 -3.87
CA LEU A 378 -24.10 -7.30 -3.39
C LEU A 378 -24.36 -7.39 -1.87
N LEU A 379 -23.61 -6.61 -1.10
CA LEU A 379 -23.71 -6.56 0.37
C LEU A 379 -24.70 -5.49 0.82
N ALA A 380 -24.72 -4.34 0.14
CA ALA A 380 -25.62 -3.23 0.44
C ALA A 380 -25.80 -2.34 -0.79
N ASP A 381 -26.95 -1.69 -0.89
CA ASP A 381 -27.22 -0.64 -1.85
C ASP A 381 -27.74 0.62 -1.13
N LEU A 382 -27.31 1.79 -1.62
CA LEU A 382 -27.52 3.08 -0.99
C LEU A 382 -28.02 4.06 -2.04
N CYS A 383 -29.29 4.42 -1.95
CA CYS A 383 -29.95 5.41 -2.82
C CYS A 383 -30.51 6.61 -2.05
N TYR A 384 -30.27 6.69 -0.73
CA TYR A 384 -30.77 7.78 0.11
C TYR A 384 -29.63 8.43 0.90
N PRO A 385 -29.69 9.76 1.13
CA PRO A 385 -28.74 10.43 2.02
C PRO A 385 -28.75 9.79 3.41
N LEU A 386 -27.57 9.49 3.93
CA LEU A 386 -27.41 8.86 5.24
C LEU A 386 -27.63 9.87 6.36
N ARG A 387 -28.42 9.49 7.39
CA ARG A 387 -28.58 10.27 8.63
C ARG A 387 -27.46 9.94 9.62
N GLY A 388 -26.21 10.20 9.24
CA GLY A 388 -25.01 9.94 10.05
C GLY A 388 -24.11 8.85 9.48
N PRO A 389 -22.92 8.63 10.08
CA PRO A 389 -21.93 7.71 9.55
C PRO A 389 -22.41 6.26 9.65
N ALA A 390 -22.45 5.55 8.53
CA ALA A 390 -22.77 4.13 8.48
C ALA A 390 -21.48 3.31 8.47
N GLN A 391 -21.29 2.41 9.44
CA GLN A 391 -20.13 1.52 9.51
C GLN A 391 -20.52 0.06 9.24
N MET A 392 -19.70 -0.61 8.45
CA MET A 392 -19.89 -1.96 7.92
C MET A 392 -18.55 -2.67 7.91
N LYS A 393 -18.45 -3.86 8.50
CA LYS A 393 -17.28 -4.74 8.36
C LYS A 393 -17.53 -5.69 7.20
N VAL A 394 -16.54 -5.80 6.32
CA VAL A 394 -16.56 -6.64 5.13
C VAL A 394 -15.37 -7.56 5.18
N GLY A 395 -15.62 -8.83 5.55
CA GLY A 395 -14.61 -9.87 5.68
C GLY A 395 -14.19 -10.54 4.36
N CYS A 396 -14.48 -9.94 3.21
CA CYS A 396 -14.13 -10.50 1.90
C CYS A 396 -12.70 -10.07 1.52
N ASP A 397 -11.99 -10.89 0.72
CA ASP A 397 -10.64 -10.54 0.21
C ASP A 397 -10.64 -9.22 -0.57
N HIS A 398 -11.71 -8.99 -1.33
CA HIS A 398 -11.92 -7.79 -2.12
C HIS A 398 -13.27 -7.15 -1.75
N THR A 399 -13.23 -5.85 -1.48
CA THR A 399 -14.41 -5.04 -1.22
C THR A 399 -14.47 -3.92 -2.24
N VAL A 400 -15.62 -3.71 -2.89
CA VAL A 400 -15.79 -2.69 -3.91
C VAL A 400 -16.94 -1.77 -3.56
N LEU A 401 -16.66 -0.47 -3.59
CA LEU A 401 -17.69 0.56 -3.58
C LEU A 401 -17.94 0.99 -5.04
N ARG A 402 -19.10 0.64 -5.58
CA ARG A 402 -19.48 0.91 -6.98
C ARG A 402 -20.58 1.95 -7.04
N MET A 403 -20.31 3.08 -7.66
CA MET A 403 -21.31 4.13 -7.89
C MET A 403 -21.86 4.00 -9.31
N VAL A 404 -23.19 3.91 -9.40
CA VAL A 404 -23.96 3.86 -10.65
C VAL A 404 -24.60 5.23 -10.85
N SER A 405 -24.25 5.90 -11.96
CA SER A 405 -24.70 7.26 -12.25
C SER A 405 -25.39 7.35 -13.60
N SER A 406 -26.56 7.99 -13.60
CA SER A 406 -27.34 8.38 -14.78
C SER A 406 -26.78 9.61 -15.50
N GLY A 407 -25.80 10.30 -14.91
CA GLY A 407 -25.18 11.50 -15.47
C GLY A 407 -26.01 12.79 -15.38
N LYS A 408 -27.19 12.74 -14.78
CA LYS A 408 -28.05 13.93 -14.61
C LYS A 408 -27.59 14.83 -13.46
N HIS A 409 -26.91 14.27 -12.47
CA HIS A 409 -26.50 14.97 -11.26
C HIS A 409 -25.00 14.78 -10.98
N ILE A 410 -24.50 15.55 -10.02
CA ILE A 410 -23.16 15.34 -9.45
C ILE A 410 -23.33 14.40 -8.26
N ASN A 411 -22.79 13.20 -8.40
CA ASN A 411 -22.85 12.19 -7.36
C ASN A 411 -21.54 12.19 -6.58
N ARG A 412 -21.63 12.13 -5.23
CA ARG A 412 -20.48 12.13 -4.34
C ARG A 412 -20.68 11.17 -3.18
N VAL A 413 -19.67 10.38 -2.90
CA VAL A 413 -19.60 9.54 -1.70
C VAL A 413 -18.24 9.69 -1.05
N THR A 414 -18.24 9.97 0.26
CA THR A 414 -17.03 10.03 1.08
C THR A 414 -17.04 8.88 2.05
N PHE A 415 -15.99 8.08 2.03
CA PHE A 415 -15.85 6.92 2.91
C PHE A 415 -14.43 6.80 3.45
N GLU A 416 -14.35 6.23 4.64
CA GLU A 416 -13.12 5.85 5.33
C GLU A 416 -13.09 4.33 5.40
N TYR A 417 -11.92 3.73 5.21
CA TYR A 417 -11.74 2.29 5.33
C TYR A 417 -10.48 1.99 6.13
N ARG A 418 -10.53 0.88 6.86
CA ARG A 418 -9.39 0.32 7.58
C ARG A 418 -9.41 -1.19 7.44
N GLN A 419 -8.24 -1.80 7.37
CA GLN A 419 -8.10 -3.24 7.40
C GLN A 419 -8.69 -3.80 8.70
N LEU A 420 -9.40 -4.91 8.57
CA LEU A 420 -9.89 -5.68 9.70
C LEU A 420 -8.75 -6.47 10.31
N GLU A 421 -8.68 -6.46 11.63
CA GLU A 421 -7.76 -7.31 12.35
C GLU A 421 -8.25 -8.77 12.33
N PRO A 422 -7.35 -9.77 12.42
CA PRO A 422 -7.74 -11.18 12.37
C PRO A 422 -8.82 -11.56 13.39
N TYR A 423 -8.78 -11.01 14.61
CA TYR A 423 -9.79 -11.29 15.65
C TYR A 423 -11.17 -10.66 15.37
N GLU A 424 -11.24 -9.64 14.51
CA GLU A 424 -12.50 -9.03 14.08
C GLU A 424 -13.18 -9.85 12.99
N LEU A 425 -12.42 -10.63 12.21
CA LEU A 425 -12.94 -11.59 11.24
C LEU A 425 -13.59 -12.80 11.93
N GLU A 426 -13.16 -13.12 13.15
CA GLU A 426 -13.68 -14.24 13.96
C GLU A 426 -14.95 -13.89 14.76
N ASN A 427 -15.23 -12.59 14.96
CA ASN A 427 -16.38 -12.11 15.75
C ASN A 427 -17.35 -11.28 14.88
N PRO A 428 -18.35 -11.91 14.23
CA PRO A 428 -19.30 -11.24 13.34
C PRO A 428 -20.29 -10.30 14.07
N ASN A 429 -20.28 -10.31 15.41
CA ASN A 429 -21.17 -9.50 16.22
C ASN A 429 -20.70 -8.04 16.28
N GLY A 430 -21.19 -7.22 15.36
CA GLY A 430 -20.96 -5.78 15.37
C GLY A 430 -21.40 -5.01 14.13
N ASN A 431 -21.90 -5.69 13.08
CA ASN A 431 -22.30 -5.03 11.85
C ASN A 431 -23.76 -4.55 11.87
N SER A 432 -24.01 -3.41 11.23
CA SER A 432 -25.38 -2.92 10.96
C SER A 432 -26.09 -3.72 9.84
N ILE A 433 -25.36 -4.59 9.12
CA ILE A 433 -25.82 -5.43 8.01
C ILE A 433 -25.19 -6.82 8.19
N GLN A 434 -25.94 -7.88 7.86
CA GLN A 434 -25.48 -9.26 8.04
C GLN A 434 -24.25 -9.55 7.16
N GLU A 435 -23.25 -10.21 7.74
CA GLU A 435 -21.99 -10.58 7.06
C GLU A 435 -22.22 -11.83 6.20
N PHE A 436 -21.84 -11.81 4.92
CA PHE A 436 -22.16 -12.90 3.97
C PHE A 436 -20.96 -13.52 3.25
N CYS A 437 -19.74 -13.03 3.46
CA CYS A 437 -18.54 -13.59 2.80
C CYS A 437 -17.94 -14.83 3.50
N LEU A 438 -18.52 -15.30 4.60
CA LEU A 438 -18.17 -16.57 5.24
C LEU A 438 -19.05 -17.69 4.70
N SER A 439 -18.78 -18.13 3.48
CA SER A 439 -19.23 -19.39 2.86
C SER A 439 -18.34 -19.58 1.62
N THR A 440 -17.30 -20.41 1.61
CA THR A 440 -17.28 -21.86 1.84
C THR A 440 -15.85 -22.32 2.12
N LEU A 441 -15.62 -22.94 3.28
CA LEU A 441 -14.56 -23.95 3.46
C LEU A 441 -15.05 -25.29 2.90
#